data_AF-A0A7L4QV30-F1
#
_entry.id   AF-A0A7L4QV30-F1
#
_cell.length_a   1.000
_cell.length_b   1.000
_cell.length_c   1.000
_cell.angle_alpha   90.00
_cell.angle_beta   90.00
_cell.angle_gamma   90.00
#
_symmetry.space_group_name_H-M   'P 1'
#
loop_
_entity.id
_entity.type
_entity.pdbx_description
1 polymer ?
#
loop_
_entity_poly.entity_id
_entity_poly.type
_entity_poly.pdbx_seq_one_letter_code
_entity_poly.pdbx_strand_id
1 'polypeptide(L)'
;MSSVIWYLYEFARKSWAESFAGAKTNPEIMEAPDRFRDFPQVIPENCIACGACTAACPAPSAIKLVRSEDNSHEEGITYPVINTRGCIRCGFCAEVCPTDPKTLLCGENHLIREEFTILPVEKTFTIDDYLCIRCKKCMNTCPVEGAITEDENKIIIDKSKCISCGECLKTCPVKGAVKGIFVSNIQEQKQIIQLLVNTLEKRIEDEEENIKQLEGGEVFRVDLSINEFVDQAHNIVTNDELILDIIQKMTDRLKMRIITWDQGKCNDCRLCVADCPSGAITYTKEEGVQRNADKCLRCSVCYQTCPFGVVGYYVARFLLDEPRLEGGVIHITVKASQLPQGAG
;
A
#
# COMPACT_ATOMS: atom_id res chain seq x y z
N MET A 1 68.40 -14.36 6.57
CA MET A 1 67.58 -15.26 7.43
C MET A 1 67.00 -14.55 8.67
N SER A 2 67.16 -13.22 8.82
CA SER A 2 66.83 -12.51 10.05
C SER A 2 65.41 -11.93 10.13
N SER A 3 64.68 -11.80 9.02
CA SER A 3 63.34 -11.19 9.01
C SER A 3 62.23 -12.16 9.43
N VAL A 4 62.24 -13.39 8.91
CA VAL A 4 61.19 -14.38 9.18
C VAL A 4 61.18 -14.84 10.64
N ILE A 5 62.36 -14.99 11.24
CA ILE A 5 62.50 -15.36 12.65
C ILE A 5 61.98 -14.25 13.56
N TRP A 6 62.20 -12.98 13.19
CA TRP A 6 61.67 -11.83 13.93
C TRP A 6 60.14 -11.76 13.84
N TYR A 7 59.56 -11.98 12.66
CA TYR A 7 58.10 -12.07 12.52
C TYR A 7 57.50 -13.25 13.29
N LEU A 8 58.12 -14.43 13.25
CA LEU A 8 57.69 -15.58 14.05
C LEU A 8 57.71 -15.28 15.55
N TYR A 9 58.73 -14.56 16.03
CA TYR A 9 58.81 -14.14 17.42
C TYR A 9 57.71 -13.14 17.77
N GLU A 10 57.36 -12.24 16.85
CA GLU A 10 56.33 -11.23 17.06
C GLU A 10 54.91 -11.81 17.03
N PHE A 11 54.65 -12.80 16.17
CA PHE A 11 53.40 -13.56 16.16
C PHE A 11 53.29 -14.52 17.37
N ALA A 12 54.40 -14.99 17.91
CA ALA A 12 54.43 -15.82 19.12
C ALA A 12 54.32 -15.02 20.42
N ARG A 13 54.34 -13.67 20.36
CA ARG A 13 54.09 -12.85 21.55
C ARG A 13 52.66 -13.05 22.01
N LYS A 14 52.53 -13.45 23.28
CA LYS A 14 51.24 -13.63 23.95
C LYS A 14 50.34 -12.40 23.81
N SER A 15 50.89 -11.19 23.90
CA SER A 15 50.15 -9.94 23.71
C SER A 15 49.63 -9.72 22.29
N TRP A 16 50.35 -10.18 21.25
CA TRP A 16 49.90 -10.13 19.87
C TRP A 16 48.80 -11.18 19.65
N ALA A 17 49.02 -12.42 20.10
CA ALA A 17 48.04 -13.51 19.96
C ALA A 17 46.72 -13.22 20.72
N GLU A 18 46.80 -12.65 21.92
CA GLU A 18 45.62 -12.22 22.70
C GLU A 18 44.91 -11.03 22.04
N SER A 19 45.65 -10.05 21.53
CA SER A 19 45.06 -8.92 20.79
C SER A 19 44.44 -9.34 19.46
N PHE A 20 45.03 -10.32 18.76
CA PHE A 20 44.55 -10.83 17.48
C PHE A 20 43.34 -11.77 17.66
N ALA A 21 43.39 -12.70 18.60
CA ALA A 21 42.26 -13.60 18.91
C ALA A 21 41.13 -12.90 19.67
N GLY A 22 41.46 -11.85 20.41
CA GLY A 22 40.54 -10.98 21.15
C GLY A 22 40.16 -9.69 20.42
N ALA A 23 40.58 -9.53 19.16
CA ALA A 23 40.22 -8.38 18.32
C ALA A 23 38.71 -8.40 18.07
N LYS A 24 37.97 -7.76 18.97
CA LYS A 24 36.62 -7.31 18.71
C LYS A 24 36.77 -5.90 18.21
N THR A 25 36.35 -5.64 16.97
CA THR A 25 35.94 -4.28 16.62
C THR A 25 35.00 -3.84 17.72
N ASN A 26 35.34 -2.76 18.44
CA ASN A 26 34.34 -2.14 19.29
C ASN A 26 33.14 -1.91 18.36
N PRO A 27 31.95 -2.42 18.68
CA PRO A 27 30.78 -2.00 17.94
C PRO A 27 30.77 -0.48 18.13
N GLU A 28 31.11 0.26 17.08
CA GLU A 28 30.62 1.62 16.99
C GLU A 28 29.12 1.44 17.20
N ILE A 29 28.63 1.97 18.33
CA ILE A 29 27.20 1.99 18.61
C ILE A 29 26.66 2.99 17.60
N MET A 30 26.50 2.51 16.38
CA MET A 30 25.85 3.21 15.31
C MET A 30 24.38 2.97 15.59
N GLU A 31 23.75 3.93 16.27
CA GLU A 31 22.30 3.92 16.43
C GLU A 31 21.70 3.76 15.04
N ALA A 32 20.93 2.69 14.86
CA ALA A 32 20.28 2.45 13.58
C ALA A 32 19.38 3.66 13.30
N PRO A 33 19.49 4.31 12.13
CA PRO A 33 18.64 5.44 11.83
C PRO A 33 17.18 4.99 11.88
N ASP A 34 16.29 5.86 12.32
CA ASP A 34 14.86 5.58 12.55
C ASP A 34 14.13 4.94 11.35
N ARG A 35 14.70 5.10 10.15
CA ARG A 35 14.25 4.49 8.89
C ARG A 35 14.52 3.01 8.70
N PHE A 36 15.37 2.43 9.54
CA PHE A 36 15.88 1.10 9.31
C PHE A 36 14.77 0.07 9.53
N ARG A 37 14.39 -0.62 8.45
CA ARG A 37 13.41 -1.69 8.49
C ARG A 37 14.04 -2.90 9.19
N ASP A 38 13.80 -3.01 10.50
CA ASP A 38 14.30 -4.13 11.29
C ASP A 38 13.56 -5.44 10.97
N PHE A 39 13.94 -6.55 11.62
CA PHE A 39 13.22 -7.81 11.47
C PHE A 39 11.75 -7.68 11.91
N PRO A 40 10.81 -8.39 11.25
CA PRO A 40 9.41 -8.29 11.63
C PRO A 40 9.17 -8.76 13.06
N GLN A 41 8.44 -7.95 13.83
CA GLN A 41 7.94 -8.32 15.14
C GLN A 41 6.62 -9.09 14.99
N VAL A 42 6.51 -10.21 15.70
CA VAL A 42 5.34 -11.08 15.68
C VAL A 42 4.52 -10.85 16.96
N ILE A 43 3.21 -10.63 16.81
CA ILE A 43 2.21 -10.58 17.87
C ILE A 43 1.32 -11.83 17.71
N PRO A 44 1.64 -12.94 18.37
CA PRO A 44 0.99 -14.24 18.16
C PRO A 44 -0.53 -14.21 18.36
N GLU A 45 -1.01 -13.37 19.27
CA GLU A 45 -2.41 -13.28 19.70
C GLU A 45 -3.33 -12.82 18.55
N ASN A 46 -2.79 -12.05 17.61
CA ASN A 46 -3.53 -11.55 16.46
C ASN A 46 -3.55 -12.54 15.29
N CYS A 47 -2.87 -13.69 15.37
CA CYS A 47 -2.69 -14.58 14.23
C CYS A 47 -3.92 -15.47 13.99
N ILE A 48 -4.46 -15.43 12.77
CA ILE A 48 -5.55 -16.31 12.32
C ILE A 48 -5.06 -17.53 11.51
N ALA A 49 -3.74 -17.81 11.52
CA ALA A 49 -3.13 -18.95 10.83
C ALA A 49 -3.42 -19.07 9.31
N CYS A 50 -3.70 -17.97 8.61
CA CYS A 50 -4.07 -18.00 7.19
C CYS A 50 -2.94 -18.36 6.20
N GLY A 51 -1.66 -18.27 6.62
CA GLY A 51 -0.51 -18.57 5.76
C GLY A 51 -0.15 -17.52 4.70
N ALA A 52 -0.81 -16.36 4.69
CA ALA A 52 -0.50 -15.28 3.73
C ALA A 52 0.96 -14.81 3.82
N CYS A 53 1.50 -14.68 5.04
CA CYS A 53 2.88 -14.25 5.27
C CYS A 53 3.93 -15.23 4.72
N THR A 54 3.67 -16.54 4.81
CA THR A 54 4.54 -17.57 4.25
C THR A 54 4.47 -17.60 2.73
N ALA A 55 3.28 -17.42 2.16
CA ALA A 55 3.08 -17.41 0.71
C ALA A 55 3.72 -16.17 0.04
N ALA A 56 3.62 -15.01 0.68
CA ALA A 56 4.18 -13.76 0.16
C ALA A 56 5.68 -13.60 0.37
N CYS A 57 6.32 -14.50 1.15
CA CYS A 57 7.72 -14.35 1.47
C CYS A 57 8.59 -14.71 0.26
N PRO A 58 9.41 -13.77 -0.27
CA PRO A 58 10.29 -14.06 -1.41
C PRO A 58 11.48 -14.96 -0.99
N ALA A 59 11.71 -15.09 0.31
CA ALA A 59 12.69 -15.99 0.90
C ALA A 59 11.94 -17.19 1.55
N PRO A 60 11.76 -18.32 0.84
CA PRO A 60 10.86 -19.40 1.23
C PRO A 60 11.21 -20.10 2.55
N SER A 61 12.41 -19.89 3.09
CA SER A 61 12.86 -20.44 4.38
C SER A 61 12.89 -19.41 5.52
N ALA A 62 12.44 -18.18 5.26
CA ALA A 62 12.49 -17.10 6.24
C ALA A 62 11.33 -17.13 7.23
N ILE A 63 10.17 -17.64 6.84
CA ILE A 63 8.96 -17.66 7.69
C ILE A 63 8.39 -19.07 7.74
N LYS A 64 8.06 -19.54 8.94
CA LYS A 64 7.38 -20.82 9.16
C LYS A 64 6.26 -20.65 10.18
N LEU A 65 5.08 -21.22 9.92
CA LEU A 65 4.02 -21.29 10.93
C LEU A 65 4.33 -22.41 11.92
N VAL A 66 4.24 -22.10 13.21
CA VAL A 66 4.41 -23.02 14.33
C VAL A 66 3.17 -22.94 15.20
N ARG A 67 2.72 -24.06 15.74
CA ARG A 67 1.62 -24.15 16.70
C ARG A 67 2.20 -24.37 18.09
N SER A 68 1.78 -23.59 19.08
CA SER A 68 2.14 -23.84 20.48
C SER A 68 1.44 -25.08 21.02
N GLU A 69 1.97 -25.67 22.08
CA GLU A 69 1.34 -26.82 22.74
C GLU A 69 0.02 -26.40 23.42
N ASP A 70 -0.92 -27.34 23.50
CA ASP A 70 -2.19 -27.13 24.21
C ASP A 70 -1.94 -27.30 25.72
N ASN A 71 -2.46 -26.38 26.54
CA ASN A 71 -2.44 -26.48 27.99
C ASN A 71 -3.81 -26.94 28.51
N SER A 72 -3.91 -27.35 29.77
CA SER A 72 -5.16 -27.83 30.39
C SER A 72 -6.33 -26.84 30.39
N HIS A 73 -6.06 -25.56 30.09
CA HIS A 73 -7.03 -24.46 30.10
C HIS A 73 -7.13 -23.70 28.76
N GLU A 74 -6.19 -23.88 27.82
CA GLU A 74 -6.12 -23.08 26.59
C GLU A 74 -5.60 -23.92 25.41
N GLU A 75 -6.26 -23.79 24.25
CA GLU A 75 -5.77 -24.38 22.99
C GLU A 75 -4.58 -23.59 22.44
N GLY A 76 -3.61 -24.31 21.87
CA GLY A 76 -2.40 -23.73 21.30
C GLY A 76 -2.68 -22.86 20.07
N ILE A 77 -2.02 -21.69 20.03
CA ILE A 77 -2.17 -20.70 18.97
C ILE A 77 -1.13 -20.98 17.88
N THR A 78 -1.51 -20.80 16.61
CA THR A 78 -0.59 -20.94 15.48
C THR A 78 -0.11 -19.56 15.03
N TYR A 79 1.20 -19.35 14.98
CA TYR A 79 1.81 -18.06 14.68
C TYR A 79 3.08 -18.21 13.82
N PRO A 80 3.49 -17.17 13.08
CA PRO A 80 4.71 -17.21 12.27
C PRO A 80 5.97 -17.04 13.12
N VAL A 81 6.97 -17.88 12.87
CA VAL A 81 8.33 -17.75 13.40
C VAL A 81 9.26 -17.33 12.27
N ILE A 82 10.12 -16.34 12.54
CA ILE A 82 10.97 -15.71 11.54
C ILE A 82 12.43 -16.10 11.75
N ASN A 83 13.03 -16.66 10.72
CA ASN A 83 14.45 -16.97 10.67
C ASN A 83 15.24 -15.74 10.22
N THR A 84 15.95 -15.10 11.15
CA THR A 84 16.75 -13.90 10.90
C THR A 84 17.89 -14.11 9.91
N ARG A 85 18.34 -15.35 9.68
CA ARG A 85 19.35 -15.67 8.65
C ARG A 85 18.78 -15.72 7.24
N GLY A 86 17.49 -16.01 7.09
CA GLY A 86 16.81 -16.08 5.80
C GLY A 86 16.01 -14.82 5.45
N CYS A 87 15.62 -14.04 6.46
CA CYS A 87 14.80 -12.85 6.27
C CYS A 87 15.62 -11.69 5.66
N ILE A 88 15.21 -11.25 4.47
CA ILE A 88 15.79 -10.10 3.77
C ILE A 88 15.15 -8.75 4.15
N ARG A 89 14.28 -8.73 5.18
CA ARG A 89 13.62 -7.52 5.73
C ARG A 89 12.79 -6.71 4.72
N CYS A 90 12.21 -7.38 3.72
CA CYS A 90 11.38 -6.72 2.71
C CYS A 90 10.05 -6.16 3.25
N GLY A 91 9.49 -6.73 4.33
CA GLY A 91 8.23 -6.26 4.93
C GLY A 91 6.94 -6.82 4.32
N PHE A 92 7.00 -7.56 3.20
CA PHE A 92 5.80 -8.11 2.52
C PHE A 92 4.91 -8.93 3.44
N CYS A 93 5.49 -9.70 4.35
CA CYS A 93 4.75 -10.52 5.31
C CYS A 93 3.79 -9.72 6.20
N ALA A 94 4.16 -8.49 6.58
CA ALA A 94 3.30 -7.61 7.34
C ALA A 94 2.31 -6.85 6.46
N GLU A 95 2.65 -6.57 5.20
CA GLU A 95 1.72 -5.95 4.24
C GLU A 95 0.54 -6.87 3.91
N VAL A 96 0.81 -8.14 3.58
CA VAL A 96 -0.22 -9.13 3.22
C VAL A 96 -1.03 -9.64 4.41
N CYS A 97 -0.61 -9.35 5.64
CA CYS A 97 -1.30 -9.80 6.85
C CYS A 97 -2.72 -9.20 6.88
N PRO A 98 -3.78 -10.04 6.82
CA PRO A 98 -5.16 -9.57 6.68
C PRO A 98 -5.79 -9.14 8.01
N THR A 99 -5.12 -9.36 9.13
CA THR A 99 -5.68 -9.10 10.46
C THR A 99 -5.57 -7.62 10.81
N ASP A 100 -6.58 -7.12 11.51
CA ASP A 100 -6.58 -5.79 12.12
C ASP A 100 -7.07 -5.94 13.58
N PRO A 101 -6.20 -5.77 14.59
CA PRO A 101 -4.79 -5.37 14.50
C PRO A 101 -3.87 -6.42 13.83
N LYS A 102 -2.74 -5.94 13.27
CA LYS A 102 -1.80 -6.81 12.53
C LYS A 102 -1.04 -7.78 13.44
N THR A 103 -0.84 -9.00 12.95
CA THR A 103 0.05 -10.00 13.57
C THR A 103 1.53 -9.69 13.39
N LEU A 104 1.90 -9.06 12.26
CA LEU A 104 3.28 -8.79 11.88
C LEU A 104 3.51 -7.29 11.74
N LEU A 105 4.52 -6.77 12.43
CA LEU A 105 4.92 -5.37 12.38
C LEU A 105 6.35 -5.28 11.83
N CYS A 106 6.60 -4.45 10.80
CA CYS A 106 7.95 -4.24 10.25
C CYS A 106 8.13 -2.74 10.02
N GLY A 107 8.76 -2.00 10.94
CA GLY A 107 8.93 -0.55 10.82
C GLY A 107 7.68 0.17 10.26
N GLU A 108 7.87 1.20 9.43
CA GLU A 108 6.76 1.66 8.60
C GLU A 108 6.45 0.64 7.49
N ASN A 109 5.39 -0.13 7.73
CA ASN A 109 4.73 -0.94 6.74
C ASN A 109 3.98 -0.04 5.75
N HIS A 110 4.65 0.23 4.66
CA HIS A 110 4.07 0.91 3.52
C HIS A 110 3.17 -0.09 2.83
N LEU A 111 1.85 0.02 3.03
CA LEU A 111 0.89 -0.71 2.21
C LEU A 111 1.26 -0.56 0.72
N ILE A 112 1.97 -1.53 0.15
CA ILE A 112 1.87 -1.82 -1.27
C ILE A 112 0.58 -2.59 -1.37
N ARG A 113 -0.55 -1.88 -1.27
CA ARG A 113 -1.69 -2.36 -2.01
C ARG A 113 -1.22 -2.36 -3.46
N GLU A 114 -1.23 -3.56 -4.03
CA GLU A 114 -0.95 -3.84 -5.42
C GLU A 114 -1.49 -2.71 -6.30
N GLU A 115 -0.72 -2.38 -7.35
CA GLU A 115 -1.21 -1.58 -8.47
C GLU A 115 -2.64 -2.02 -8.79
N PHE A 116 -3.59 -1.09 -8.59
CA PHE A 116 -4.95 -1.09 -9.07
C PHE A 116 -5.47 -2.42 -9.65
N THR A 117 -5.73 -3.42 -8.80
CA THR A 117 -6.54 -4.58 -9.19
C THR A 117 -7.75 -4.72 -8.29
N ILE A 118 -8.43 -3.60 -8.07
CA ILE A 118 -9.87 -3.63 -7.89
C ILE A 118 -10.41 -2.59 -8.87
N LEU A 119 -10.56 -2.99 -10.14
CA LEU A 119 -11.70 -2.48 -10.88
C LEU A 119 -12.92 -2.95 -10.09
N PRO A 120 -13.73 -2.06 -9.50
CA PRO A 120 -14.98 -2.48 -8.92
C PRO A 120 -15.87 -2.93 -10.08
N VAL A 121 -15.84 -4.21 -10.43
CA VAL A 121 -16.91 -4.77 -11.25
C VAL A 121 -18.08 -4.92 -10.31
N GLU A 122 -18.80 -3.81 -10.06
CA GLU A 122 -20.11 -3.87 -9.44
C GLU A 122 -21.05 -4.58 -10.42
N LYS A 123 -21.09 -5.91 -10.31
CA LYS A 123 -22.08 -6.73 -11.02
C LYS A 123 -23.40 -6.56 -10.29
N THR A 124 -24.13 -5.50 -10.62
CA THR A 124 -25.51 -5.37 -10.17
C THR A 124 -26.40 -6.28 -11.01
N PHE A 125 -27.45 -6.80 -10.40
CA PHE A 125 -28.42 -7.68 -11.07
C PHE A 125 -29.74 -6.94 -11.20
N THR A 126 -30.38 -7.08 -12.35
CA THR A 126 -31.74 -6.62 -12.58
C THR A 126 -32.61 -7.78 -13.07
N ILE A 127 -33.89 -7.72 -12.73
CA ILE A 127 -34.87 -8.72 -13.14
C ILE A 127 -35.73 -8.10 -14.24
N ASP A 128 -35.81 -8.79 -15.36
CA ASP A 128 -36.67 -8.42 -16.48
C ASP A 128 -38.09 -8.93 -16.19
N ASP A 129 -39.02 -8.01 -15.88
CA ASP A 129 -40.41 -8.33 -15.52
C ASP A 129 -41.16 -9.08 -16.64
N TYR A 130 -40.78 -8.89 -17.92
CA TYR A 130 -41.42 -9.59 -19.04
C TYR A 130 -41.04 -11.07 -19.12
N LEU A 131 -39.82 -11.42 -18.70
CA LEU A 131 -39.32 -12.79 -18.69
C LEU A 131 -39.49 -13.47 -17.32
N CYS A 132 -39.71 -12.68 -16.26
CA CYS A 132 -39.86 -13.19 -14.91
C CYS A 132 -41.18 -13.95 -14.74
N ILE A 133 -41.10 -15.26 -14.51
CA ILE A 133 -42.27 -16.11 -14.18
C ILE A 133 -42.69 -16.01 -12.71
N ARG A 134 -42.12 -15.08 -11.94
CA ARG A 134 -42.45 -14.81 -10.53
C ARG A 134 -42.40 -16.04 -9.61
N CYS A 135 -41.48 -16.97 -9.88
CA CYS A 135 -41.32 -18.19 -9.09
C CYS A 135 -40.69 -17.99 -7.68
N LYS A 136 -40.33 -16.76 -7.32
CA LYS A 136 -39.74 -16.32 -6.03
C LYS A 136 -38.46 -17.04 -5.58
N LYS A 137 -37.86 -17.90 -6.40
CA LYS A 137 -36.61 -18.61 -6.07
C LYS A 137 -35.43 -17.66 -5.79
N CYS A 138 -35.34 -16.54 -6.50
CA CYS A 138 -34.28 -15.55 -6.31
C CYS A 138 -34.34 -14.90 -4.92
N MET A 139 -35.55 -14.61 -4.42
CA MET A 139 -35.78 -14.08 -3.06
C MET A 139 -35.29 -15.06 -1.99
N ASN A 140 -35.68 -16.34 -2.11
CA ASN A 140 -35.34 -17.37 -1.12
C ASN A 140 -33.85 -17.73 -1.09
N THR A 141 -33.11 -17.48 -2.18
CA THR A 141 -31.69 -17.83 -2.29
C THR A 141 -30.79 -16.65 -1.95
N CYS A 142 -31.34 -15.43 -1.83
CA CYS A 142 -30.52 -14.26 -1.55
C CYS A 142 -29.95 -14.33 -0.13
N PRO A 143 -28.62 -14.25 0.06
CA PRO A 143 -28.01 -14.28 1.40
C PRO A 143 -28.23 -12.99 2.19
N VAL A 144 -28.75 -11.93 1.54
CA VAL A 144 -29.02 -10.63 2.17
C VAL A 144 -30.52 -10.44 2.31
N GLU A 145 -30.99 -10.35 3.55
CA GLU A 145 -32.41 -10.15 3.84
C GLU A 145 -32.91 -8.82 3.28
N GLY A 146 -34.04 -8.87 2.57
CA GLY A 146 -34.67 -7.66 2.00
C GLY A 146 -33.91 -7.01 0.85
N ALA A 147 -32.89 -7.68 0.28
CA ALA A 147 -32.24 -7.21 -0.95
C ALA A 147 -33.05 -7.49 -2.22
N ILE A 148 -33.97 -8.47 -2.19
CA ILE A 148 -34.92 -8.74 -3.27
C ILE A 148 -36.32 -8.69 -2.67
N THR A 149 -37.12 -7.73 -3.11
CA THR A 149 -38.48 -7.49 -2.63
C THR A 149 -39.50 -7.65 -3.74
N GLU A 150 -40.75 -7.84 -3.35
CA GLU A 150 -41.89 -7.88 -4.26
C GLU A 150 -42.70 -6.61 -4.05
N ASP A 151 -42.82 -5.80 -5.09
CA ASP A 151 -43.60 -4.56 -5.10
C ASP A 151 -44.53 -4.56 -6.31
N GLU A 152 -45.82 -4.26 -6.10
CA GLU A 152 -46.86 -4.25 -7.12
C GLU A 152 -46.80 -5.40 -8.15
N ASN A 153 -46.62 -6.64 -7.67
CA ASN A 153 -46.54 -7.87 -8.49
C ASN A 153 -45.27 -7.96 -9.38
N LYS A 154 -44.23 -7.19 -9.07
CA LYS A 154 -42.90 -7.23 -9.69
C LYS A 154 -41.86 -7.60 -8.66
N ILE A 155 -40.84 -8.35 -9.07
CA ILE A 155 -39.70 -8.67 -8.21
C ILE A 155 -38.58 -7.67 -8.52
N ILE A 156 -38.18 -6.89 -7.52
CA ILE A 156 -37.19 -5.81 -7.65
C ILE A 156 -35.98 -6.15 -6.78
N ILE A 157 -34.78 -5.87 -7.28
CA ILE A 157 -33.53 -5.99 -6.54
C ILE A 157 -33.14 -4.60 -6.05
N ASP A 158 -33.04 -4.44 -4.74
CA ASP A 158 -32.52 -3.22 -4.11
C ASP A 158 -31.00 -3.16 -4.33
N LYS A 159 -30.57 -2.21 -5.15
CA LYS A 159 -29.16 -2.03 -5.53
C LYS A 159 -28.29 -1.68 -4.32
N SER A 160 -28.84 -1.02 -3.31
CA SER A 160 -28.09 -0.58 -2.12
C SER A 160 -27.73 -1.73 -1.19
N LYS A 161 -28.56 -2.78 -1.16
CA LYS A 161 -28.37 -3.98 -0.33
C LYS A 161 -27.72 -5.15 -1.08
N CYS A 162 -27.64 -5.07 -2.40
CA CYS A 162 -27.12 -6.15 -3.24
C CYS A 162 -25.59 -6.28 -3.11
N ILE A 163 -25.12 -7.38 -2.54
CA ILE A 163 -23.68 -7.69 -2.43
C ILE A 163 -23.07 -8.32 -3.70
N SER A 164 -23.80 -8.33 -4.82
CA SER A 164 -23.30 -8.84 -6.11
C SER A 164 -22.85 -10.31 -6.13
N CYS A 165 -23.39 -11.18 -5.26
CA CYS A 165 -22.99 -12.59 -5.13
C CYS A 165 -23.38 -13.48 -6.33
N GLY A 166 -24.40 -13.10 -7.10
CA GLY A 166 -24.82 -13.80 -8.32
C GLY A 166 -25.69 -15.04 -8.13
N GLU A 167 -26.15 -15.32 -6.92
CA GLU A 167 -26.94 -16.53 -6.63
C GLU A 167 -28.35 -16.50 -7.21
N CYS A 168 -28.93 -15.30 -7.34
CA CYS A 168 -30.19 -15.06 -8.03
C CYS A 168 -30.11 -15.40 -9.53
N LEU A 169 -28.95 -15.19 -10.17
CA LEU A 169 -28.70 -15.51 -11.57
C LEU A 169 -28.61 -17.03 -11.78
N LYS A 170 -27.86 -17.73 -10.92
CA LYS A 170 -27.67 -19.19 -11.01
C LYS A 170 -28.96 -19.97 -10.79
N THR A 171 -29.78 -19.51 -9.86
CA THR A 171 -31.00 -20.23 -9.43
C THR A 171 -32.20 -19.96 -10.35
N CYS A 172 -32.12 -18.93 -11.19
CA CYS A 172 -33.24 -18.56 -12.04
C CYS A 172 -33.53 -19.66 -13.09
N PRO A 173 -34.75 -20.24 -13.12
CA PRO A 173 -35.09 -21.28 -14.09
C PRO A 173 -35.31 -20.72 -15.51
N VAL A 174 -35.53 -19.41 -15.63
CA VAL A 174 -35.76 -18.73 -16.90
C VAL A 174 -34.47 -18.05 -17.33
N LYS A 175 -33.87 -18.56 -18.42
CA LYS A 175 -32.67 -17.97 -19.00
C LYS A 175 -32.96 -16.54 -19.45
N GLY A 176 -32.18 -15.58 -18.96
CA GLY A 176 -32.29 -14.16 -19.32
C GLY A 176 -33.30 -13.34 -18.51
N ALA A 177 -34.07 -13.95 -17.59
CA ALA A 177 -34.95 -13.20 -16.69
C ALA A 177 -34.20 -12.44 -15.60
N VAL A 178 -33.06 -12.96 -15.15
CA VAL A 178 -32.10 -12.21 -14.33
C VAL A 178 -30.93 -11.83 -15.24
N LYS A 179 -30.66 -10.53 -15.35
CA LYS A 179 -29.56 -9.99 -16.15
C LYS A 179 -28.52 -9.39 -15.21
N GLY A 180 -27.26 -9.76 -15.42
CA GLY A 180 -26.15 -8.99 -14.85
C GLY A 180 -26.01 -7.72 -15.67
N ILE A 181 -26.26 -6.56 -15.05
CA ILE A 181 -25.83 -5.30 -15.63
C ILE A 181 -24.34 -5.20 -15.32
N PHE A 182 -23.53 -5.40 -16.34
CA PHE A 182 -22.17 -4.92 -16.30
C PHE A 182 -22.27 -3.40 -16.35
N VAL A 183 -21.61 -2.72 -15.42
CA VAL A 183 -21.35 -1.29 -15.61
C VAL A 183 -20.52 -1.19 -16.88
N SER A 184 -21.20 -0.93 -18.00
CA SER A 184 -20.57 -0.50 -19.23
C SER A 184 -19.78 0.76 -18.90
N ASN A 185 -18.61 0.90 -19.54
CA ASN A 185 -17.72 2.07 -19.48
C ASN A 185 -16.47 1.89 -18.59
N ILE A 186 -15.93 0.66 -18.47
CA ILE A 186 -14.61 0.41 -17.84
C ILE A 186 -13.52 1.35 -18.39
N GLN A 187 -13.55 1.64 -19.69
CA GLN A 187 -12.53 2.49 -20.32
C GLN A 187 -12.71 3.97 -19.95
N GLU A 188 -13.93 4.47 -19.93
CA GLU A 188 -14.21 5.87 -19.55
C GLU A 188 -14.00 6.08 -18.05
N GLN A 189 -14.36 5.09 -17.22
CA GLN A 189 -14.03 5.08 -15.80
C GLN A 189 -12.52 5.12 -15.56
N LYS A 190 -11.74 4.32 -16.31
CA LYS A 190 -10.27 4.38 -16.25
C LYS A 190 -9.75 5.76 -16.63
N GLN A 191 -10.34 6.40 -17.63
CA GLN A 191 -9.95 7.75 -18.05
C GLN A 191 -10.26 8.80 -16.97
N ILE A 192 -11.44 8.73 -16.34
CA ILE A 192 -11.82 9.60 -15.22
C ILE A 192 -10.88 9.38 -14.02
N ILE A 193 -10.58 8.13 -13.68
CA ILE A 193 -9.65 7.79 -12.60
C ILE A 193 -8.25 8.35 -12.88
N GLN A 194 -7.74 8.12 -14.09
CA GLN A 194 -6.43 8.63 -14.50
C GLN A 194 -6.38 10.16 -14.43
N LEU A 195 -7.44 10.82 -14.91
CA LEU A 195 -7.58 12.27 -14.84
C LEU A 195 -7.54 12.76 -13.39
N LEU A 196 -8.28 12.11 -12.49
CA LEU A 196 -8.38 12.50 -11.08
C LEU A 196 -7.02 12.36 -10.40
N VAL A 197 -6.35 11.22 -10.61
CA VAL A 197 -5.01 10.96 -10.07
C VAL A 197 -4.03 12.00 -10.58
N ASN A 198 -3.98 12.27 -11.89
CA ASN A 198 -3.05 13.25 -12.46
C ASN A 198 -3.29 14.66 -11.91
N THR A 199 -4.55 15.08 -11.74
CA THR A 199 -4.89 16.40 -11.18
C THR A 199 -4.46 16.52 -9.71
N LEU A 200 -4.72 15.47 -8.91
CA LEU A 200 -4.30 15.44 -7.51
C LEU A 200 -2.77 15.43 -7.39
N GLU A 201 -2.07 14.68 -8.25
CA GLU A 201 -0.62 14.64 -8.27
C GLU A 201 -0.02 16.00 -8.61
N LYS A 202 -0.51 16.64 -9.66
CA LYS A 202 -0.06 17.97 -10.05
C LYS A 202 -0.27 18.99 -8.93
N ARG A 203 -1.44 18.97 -8.28
CA ARG A 203 -1.74 19.88 -7.16
C ARG A 203 -0.77 19.70 -5.99
N ILE A 204 -0.33 18.47 -5.74
CA ILE A 204 0.65 18.17 -4.69
C ILE A 204 2.07 18.60 -5.11
N GLU A 205 2.44 18.38 -6.37
CA GLU A 205 3.73 18.80 -6.92
C GLU A 205 3.90 20.32 -6.92
N ASP A 206 2.82 21.08 -7.18
CA ASP A 206 2.82 22.54 -7.07
C ASP A 206 3.15 23.04 -5.65
N GLU A 207 2.92 22.19 -4.63
CA GLU A 207 3.16 22.49 -3.21
C GLU A 207 4.42 21.79 -2.66
N GLU A 208 5.28 21.23 -3.52
CA GLU A 208 6.44 20.42 -3.12
C GLU A 208 7.37 21.18 -2.14
N GLU A 209 7.60 22.47 -2.38
CA GLU A 209 8.47 23.30 -1.54
C GLU A 209 7.90 23.50 -0.12
N ASN A 210 6.58 23.61 0.01
CA ASN A 210 5.91 23.69 1.31
C ASN A 210 5.94 22.35 2.03
N ILE A 211 5.79 21.24 1.28
CA ILE A 211 5.86 19.87 1.83
C ILE A 211 7.27 19.54 2.33
N LYS A 212 8.33 20.01 1.66
CA LYS A 212 9.73 19.83 2.08
C LYS A 212 10.03 20.43 3.46
N GLN A 213 9.29 21.45 3.88
CA GLN A 213 9.50 22.16 5.15
C GLN A 213 8.78 21.51 6.34
N LEU A 214 7.97 20.47 6.12
CA LEU A 214 7.20 19.83 7.19
C LEU A 214 8.10 19.13 8.21
N GLU A 215 7.93 19.47 9.49
CA GLU A 215 8.57 18.78 10.60
C GLU A 215 7.76 17.54 11.04
N GLY A 216 8.31 16.72 11.94
CA GLY A 216 7.70 15.45 12.30
C GLY A 216 6.43 15.61 13.11
N GLY A 217 5.36 15.02 12.59
CA GLY A 217 4.04 15.07 13.22
C GLY A 217 3.15 16.19 12.69
N GLU A 218 3.71 17.12 11.91
CA GLU A 218 2.91 18.13 11.22
C GLU A 218 2.13 17.54 10.05
N VAL A 219 0.94 18.09 9.81
CA VAL A 219 0.07 17.71 8.70
C VAL A 219 -0.15 18.94 7.85
N PHE A 220 0.28 18.87 6.60
CA PHE A 220 0.00 19.88 5.60
C PHE A 220 -1.39 19.65 5.01
N ARG A 221 -2.16 20.73 4.85
CA ARG A 221 -3.52 20.68 4.33
C ARG A 221 -3.63 21.59 3.13
N VAL A 222 -4.15 21.03 2.04
CA VAL A 222 -4.41 21.76 0.79
C VAL A 222 -5.77 21.36 0.28
N ASP A 223 -6.52 22.36 -0.17
CA ASP A 223 -7.83 22.15 -0.74
C ASP A 223 -7.74 22.17 -2.28
N LEU A 224 -8.49 21.27 -2.91
CA LEU A 224 -8.69 21.24 -4.35
C LEU A 224 -10.18 21.36 -4.66
N SER A 225 -10.53 22.36 -5.46
CA SER A 225 -11.88 22.48 -6.02
C SER A 225 -12.08 21.45 -7.12
N ILE A 226 -13.21 20.74 -7.06
CA ILE A 226 -13.51 19.67 -8.01
C ILE A 226 -14.12 20.25 -9.30
N ASN A 227 -14.55 21.51 -9.30
CA ASN A 227 -15.21 22.13 -10.46
C ASN A 227 -14.35 21.99 -11.74
N GLU A 228 -13.04 22.25 -11.65
CA GLU A 228 -12.11 22.12 -12.78
C GLU A 228 -11.98 20.66 -13.27
N PHE A 229 -12.09 19.70 -12.36
CA PHE A 229 -12.07 18.28 -12.68
C PHE A 229 -13.39 17.83 -13.30
N VAL A 230 -14.53 18.29 -12.77
CA VAL A 230 -15.88 17.97 -13.23
C VAL A 230 -16.06 18.41 -14.67
N ASP A 231 -15.63 19.63 -15.02
CA ASP A 231 -15.69 20.13 -16.40
C ASP A 231 -14.93 19.23 -17.39
N GLN A 232 -13.76 18.74 -16.96
CA GLN A 232 -12.97 17.82 -17.77
C GLN A 232 -13.56 16.40 -17.81
N ALA A 233 -14.17 15.94 -16.72
CA ALA A 233 -14.83 14.65 -16.61
C ALA A 233 -16.12 14.59 -17.46
N HIS A 234 -16.87 15.70 -17.57
CA HIS A 234 -18.05 15.78 -18.44
C HIS A 234 -17.73 15.54 -19.92
N ASN A 235 -16.51 15.86 -20.36
CA ASN A 235 -16.07 15.56 -21.73
C ASN A 235 -15.86 14.06 -21.99
N ILE A 236 -15.71 13.27 -20.92
CA ILE A 236 -15.50 11.82 -20.98
C ILE A 236 -16.82 11.08 -20.74
N VAL A 237 -17.59 11.49 -19.72
CA VAL A 237 -18.86 10.89 -19.32
C VAL A 237 -19.89 11.98 -19.05
N THR A 238 -21.07 11.87 -19.67
CA THR A 238 -22.16 12.85 -19.48
C THR A 238 -23.02 12.57 -18.23
N ASN A 239 -22.77 11.48 -17.51
CA ASN A 239 -23.53 11.09 -16.32
C ASN A 239 -22.88 11.60 -15.02
N ASP A 240 -23.47 12.66 -14.50
CA ASP A 240 -23.15 13.36 -13.25
C ASP A 240 -23.12 12.45 -12.02
N GLU A 241 -24.09 11.55 -11.88
CA GLU A 241 -24.16 10.60 -10.75
C GLU A 241 -22.99 9.62 -10.79
N LEU A 242 -22.59 9.19 -11.99
CA LEU A 242 -21.44 8.29 -12.17
C LEU A 242 -20.13 9.00 -11.83
N ILE A 243 -19.95 10.25 -12.26
CA ILE A 243 -18.74 11.04 -11.97
C ILE A 243 -18.59 11.21 -10.45
N LEU A 244 -19.66 11.61 -9.76
CA LEU A 244 -19.65 11.77 -8.30
C LEU A 244 -19.33 10.46 -7.58
N ASP A 245 -19.97 9.36 -7.98
CA ASP A 245 -19.74 8.05 -7.38
C ASP A 245 -18.29 7.59 -7.55
N ILE A 246 -17.69 7.81 -8.73
CA ILE A 246 -16.28 7.51 -8.98
C ILE A 246 -15.38 8.38 -8.11
N ILE A 247 -15.60 9.69 -8.07
CA ILE A 247 -14.79 10.61 -7.24
C ILE A 247 -14.88 10.19 -5.78
N GLN A 248 -16.07 9.97 -5.23
CA GLN A 248 -16.26 9.60 -3.84
C GLN A 248 -15.55 8.28 -3.51
N LYS A 249 -15.81 7.22 -4.28
CA LYS A 249 -15.20 5.89 -4.07
C LYS A 249 -13.68 5.92 -4.18
N MET A 250 -13.15 6.76 -5.08
CA MET A 250 -11.72 6.92 -5.26
C MET A 250 -11.10 7.72 -4.12
N THR A 251 -11.64 8.89 -3.82
CA THR A 251 -11.08 9.85 -2.84
C THR A 251 -10.94 9.20 -1.48
N ASP A 252 -11.97 8.48 -1.01
CA ASP A 252 -11.98 7.81 0.30
C ASP A 252 -10.93 6.68 0.41
N ARG A 253 -10.52 6.09 -0.71
CA ARG A 253 -9.65 4.90 -0.77
C ARG A 253 -8.24 5.22 -1.26
N LEU A 254 -8.07 6.37 -1.91
CA LEU A 254 -6.83 6.76 -2.54
C LEU A 254 -5.82 7.17 -1.46
N LYS A 255 -4.64 6.57 -1.54
CA LYS A 255 -3.48 6.94 -0.73
C LYS A 255 -2.33 7.14 -1.70
N MET A 256 -1.86 8.37 -1.83
CA MET A 256 -0.76 8.67 -2.73
C MET A 256 0.54 8.79 -1.95
N ARG A 257 1.61 8.29 -2.59
CA ARG A 257 2.96 8.31 -2.05
C ARG A 257 3.72 9.41 -2.77
N ILE A 258 4.30 10.33 -2.02
CA ILE A 258 4.98 11.48 -2.59
C ILE A 258 6.46 11.33 -2.25
N ILE A 259 7.29 11.50 -3.28
CA ILE A 259 8.73 11.55 -3.13
C ILE A 259 9.17 12.96 -3.51
N THR A 260 9.78 13.66 -2.56
CA THR A 260 10.43 14.96 -2.82
C THR A 260 11.94 14.75 -2.95
N TRP A 261 12.60 15.67 -3.64
CA TRP A 261 14.04 15.56 -3.89
C TRP A 261 14.76 16.87 -3.57
N ASP A 262 15.77 16.80 -2.71
CA ASP A 262 16.60 17.92 -2.27
C ASP A 262 18.04 17.74 -2.79
N GLN A 263 18.33 18.31 -3.95
CA GLN A 263 19.64 18.20 -4.59
C GLN A 263 20.76 18.82 -3.74
N GLY A 264 20.44 19.80 -2.87
CA GLY A 264 21.43 20.47 -2.03
C GLY A 264 22.09 19.54 -1.00
N LYS A 265 21.44 18.43 -0.63
CA LYS A 265 21.98 17.42 0.31
C LYS A 265 22.70 16.27 -0.40
N CYS A 266 22.68 16.23 -1.74
CA CYS A 266 23.18 15.10 -2.49
C CYS A 266 24.71 15.15 -2.64
N ASN A 267 25.40 14.09 -2.23
CA ASN A 267 26.84 13.92 -2.38
C ASN A 267 27.23 12.98 -3.54
N ASP A 268 26.32 12.72 -4.50
CA ASP A 268 26.55 11.88 -5.68
C ASP A 268 27.12 10.46 -5.39
N CYS A 269 26.75 9.87 -4.26
CA CYS A 269 27.22 8.53 -3.83
C CYS A 269 26.68 7.37 -4.69
N ARG A 270 25.67 7.61 -5.54
CA ARG A 270 25.05 6.69 -6.51
C ARG A 270 24.34 5.46 -5.95
N LEU A 271 24.21 5.32 -4.63
CA LEU A 271 23.50 4.18 -4.02
C LEU A 271 22.06 4.04 -4.53
N CYS A 272 21.32 5.16 -4.58
CA CYS A 272 19.94 5.19 -5.05
C CYS A 272 19.78 4.87 -6.54
N VAL A 273 20.83 5.07 -7.36
CA VAL A 273 20.80 4.75 -8.80
C VAL A 273 20.79 3.23 -8.99
N ALA A 274 21.62 2.51 -8.23
CA ALA A 274 21.70 1.05 -8.32
C ALA A 274 20.43 0.36 -7.81
N ASP A 275 19.83 0.90 -6.75
CA ASP A 275 18.67 0.28 -6.10
C ASP A 275 17.32 0.67 -6.74
N CYS A 276 17.29 1.58 -7.72
CA CYS A 276 16.04 2.04 -8.34
C CYS A 276 15.46 0.97 -9.29
N PRO A 277 14.33 0.31 -8.95
CA PRO A 277 13.80 -0.77 -9.79
C PRO A 277 13.23 -0.28 -11.12
N SER A 278 12.80 0.98 -11.19
CA SER A 278 12.22 1.56 -12.40
C SER A 278 13.23 2.28 -13.29
N GLY A 279 14.48 2.42 -12.85
CA GLY A 279 15.49 3.23 -13.55
C GLY A 279 15.12 4.72 -13.62
N ALA A 280 14.27 5.21 -12.72
CA ALA A 280 13.89 6.62 -12.63
C ALA A 280 15.03 7.52 -12.16
N ILE A 281 16.05 6.95 -11.51
CA ILE A 281 17.18 7.69 -10.98
C ILE A 281 18.39 7.40 -11.87
N THR A 282 18.97 8.45 -12.44
CA THR A 282 20.13 8.38 -13.33
C THR A 282 21.29 9.17 -12.75
N TYR A 283 22.50 8.91 -13.27
CA TYR A 283 23.70 9.65 -12.90
C TYR A 283 24.47 10.06 -14.14
N THR A 284 24.80 11.34 -14.25
CA THR A 284 25.76 11.87 -15.24
C THR A 284 26.90 12.58 -14.52
N LYS A 285 28.09 12.62 -15.14
CA LYS A 285 29.24 13.31 -14.54
C LYS A 285 29.07 14.83 -14.46
N GLU A 286 28.18 15.39 -15.27
CA GLU A 286 27.97 16.83 -15.41
C GLU A 286 26.86 17.32 -14.49
N GLU A 287 25.78 16.54 -14.32
CA GLU A 287 24.59 16.98 -13.59
C GLU A 287 24.34 16.20 -12.29
N GLY A 288 25.22 15.25 -11.96
CA GLY A 288 25.13 14.43 -10.75
C GLY A 288 24.00 13.41 -10.81
N VAL A 289 23.50 13.02 -9.63
CA VAL A 289 22.31 12.16 -9.53
C VAL A 289 21.05 12.96 -9.84
N GLN A 290 20.25 12.46 -10.78
CA GLN A 290 18.97 13.06 -11.16
C GLN A 290 17.82 12.05 -11.03
N ARG A 291 16.63 12.56 -10.70
CA ARG A 291 15.40 11.78 -10.66
C ARG A 291 14.43 12.27 -11.74
N ASN A 292 13.92 11.34 -12.52
CA ASN A 292 12.77 11.54 -13.39
C ASN A 292 11.48 11.20 -12.63
N ALA A 293 10.58 12.18 -12.45
CA ALA A 293 9.33 12.00 -11.71
C ALA A 293 8.35 11.07 -12.44
N ASP A 294 8.23 11.19 -13.76
CA ASP A 294 7.31 10.41 -14.60
C ASP A 294 7.60 8.90 -14.57
N LYS A 295 8.88 8.52 -14.46
CA LYS A 295 9.31 7.12 -14.37
C LYS A 295 9.29 6.56 -12.95
N CYS A 296 8.99 7.38 -11.95
CA CYS A 296 9.11 7.02 -10.55
C CYS A 296 7.91 6.19 -10.08
N LEU A 297 8.13 4.96 -9.64
CA LEU A 297 7.08 4.10 -9.08
C LEU A 297 6.69 4.45 -7.63
N ARG A 298 7.30 5.49 -7.04
CA ARG A 298 7.02 5.95 -5.67
C ARG A 298 7.17 4.83 -4.61
N CYS A 299 8.16 3.95 -4.81
CA CYS A 299 8.35 2.70 -4.05
C CYS A 299 9.12 2.83 -2.72
N SER A 300 9.54 4.04 -2.32
CA SER A 300 10.34 4.35 -1.11
C SER A 300 11.79 3.83 -1.06
N VAL A 301 12.25 3.05 -2.05
CA VAL A 301 13.60 2.45 -2.02
C VAL A 301 14.70 3.50 -1.91
N CYS A 302 14.65 4.55 -2.73
CA CYS A 302 15.64 5.63 -2.69
C CYS A 302 15.67 6.37 -1.35
N TYR A 303 14.54 6.47 -0.65
CA TYR A 303 14.44 7.06 0.67
C TYR A 303 15.12 6.20 1.75
N GLN A 304 14.98 4.88 1.65
CA GLN A 304 15.63 3.93 2.56
C GLN A 304 17.14 3.86 2.30
N THR A 305 17.55 3.88 1.04
CA THR A 305 18.96 3.75 0.64
C THR A 305 19.77 5.01 0.91
N CYS A 306 19.21 6.22 0.84
CA CYS A 306 19.99 7.46 0.86
C CYS A 306 20.49 7.86 2.26
N PRO A 307 21.78 7.73 2.61
CA PRO A 307 22.26 8.05 3.95
C PRO A 307 22.10 9.53 4.33
N PHE A 308 22.06 10.44 3.35
CA PHE A 308 22.13 11.89 3.54
C PHE A 308 20.78 12.61 3.62
N GLY A 309 19.65 11.89 3.54
CA GLY A 309 18.32 12.52 3.64
C GLY A 309 17.96 13.43 2.46
N VAL A 310 18.49 13.14 1.26
CA VAL A 310 18.14 13.82 -0.01
C VAL A 310 16.68 13.63 -0.38
N VAL A 311 16.15 12.47 -0.04
CA VAL A 311 14.81 12.05 -0.43
C VAL A 311 13.87 12.32 0.73
N GLY A 312 12.78 13.05 0.48
CA GLY A 312 11.66 13.14 1.41
C GLY A 312 10.57 12.15 0.99
N TYR A 313 9.90 11.54 1.96
CA TYR A 313 8.86 10.56 1.69
C TYR A 313 7.60 10.87 2.50
N TYR A 314 6.51 11.14 1.79
CA TYR A 314 5.26 11.62 2.36
C TYR A 314 4.08 10.79 1.87
N VAL A 315 3.02 10.84 2.66
CA VAL A 315 1.76 10.15 2.37
C VAL A 315 0.66 11.20 2.30
N ALA A 316 -0.03 11.25 1.16
CA ALA A 316 -1.25 12.02 0.99
C ALA A 316 -2.48 11.15 1.16
N ARG A 317 -3.46 11.67 1.89
CA ARG A 317 -4.84 11.17 1.96
C ARG A 317 -5.79 12.24 1.47
N PHE A 318 -6.91 11.78 0.93
CA PHE A 318 -7.92 12.63 0.32
C PHE A 318 -9.24 12.39 1.03
N LEU A 319 -9.99 13.46 1.25
CA LEU A 319 -11.34 13.39 1.79
C LEU A 319 -12.23 14.34 1.00
N LEU A 320 -13.37 13.86 0.56
CA LEU A 320 -14.40 14.67 -0.07
C LEU A 320 -15.35 15.18 1.02
N ASP A 321 -15.42 16.51 1.22
CA ASP A 321 -16.21 17.11 2.31
C ASP A 321 -17.72 17.00 2.07
N GLU A 322 -18.16 17.30 0.85
CA GLU A 322 -19.54 17.12 0.40
C GLU A 322 -19.58 16.52 -1.03
N PRO A 323 -20.32 15.42 -1.27
CA PRO A 323 -20.46 14.82 -2.59
C PRO A 323 -21.43 15.62 -3.46
N ARG A 324 -21.02 16.81 -3.89
CA ARG A 324 -21.73 17.70 -4.80
C ARG A 324 -20.81 18.09 -5.95
N LEU A 325 -21.35 18.17 -7.18
CA LEU A 325 -20.57 18.55 -8.37
C LEU A 325 -20.19 20.04 -8.34
N GLU A 326 -21.10 20.88 -7.87
CA GLU A 326 -20.85 22.31 -7.70
C GLU A 326 -20.34 22.60 -6.29
N GLY A 327 -19.11 23.10 -6.18
CA GLY A 327 -18.54 23.57 -4.93
C GLY A 327 -18.01 22.46 -4.01
N GLY A 328 -17.98 21.21 -4.49
CA GLY A 328 -17.30 20.12 -3.79
C GLY A 328 -15.80 20.41 -3.66
N VAL A 329 -15.26 20.14 -2.48
CA VAL A 329 -13.83 20.34 -2.15
C VAL A 329 -13.23 19.01 -1.72
N ILE A 330 -12.09 18.65 -2.31
CA ILE A 330 -11.25 17.56 -1.85
C ILE A 330 -10.21 18.15 -0.90
N HIS A 331 -10.27 17.76 0.36
CA HIS A 331 -9.26 18.03 1.35
C HIS A 331 -8.09 17.05 1.17
N ILE A 332 -6.94 17.60 0.79
CA ILE A 332 -5.69 16.86 0.67
C ILE A 332 -4.93 17.05 1.98
N THR A 333 -4.66 15.93 2.65
CA THR A 333 -3.83 15.92 3.86
C THR A 333 -2.53 15.20 3.56
N VAL A 334 -1.42 15.93 3.64
CA VAL A 334 -0.08 15.37 3.45
C VAL A 334 0.61 15.30 4.80
N LYS A 335 1.09 14.11 5.15
CA LYS A 335 1.88 13.90 6.35
C LYS A 335 3.23 13.33 5.95
N ALA A 336 4.30 13.79 6.59
CA ALA A 336 5.57 13.08 6.55
C ALA A 336 5.33 11.64 7.02
N SER A 337 5.82 10.67 6.24
CA SER A 337 5.76 9.28 6.68
C SER A 337 6.60 9.19 7.95
N GLN A 338 5.96 8.82 9.06
CA GLN A 338 6.59 8.74 10.37
C GLN A 338 7.43 7.47 10.43
N LEU A 339 8.61 7.51 9.81
CA LEU A 339 9.72 6.93 10.53
C LEU A 339 9.89 7.79 11.78
N PRO A 340 9.95 7.19 12.98
CA PRO A 340 9.96 7.95 14.21
C PRO A 340 11.01 9.05 14.08
N GLN A 341 10.63 10.30 14.31
CA GLN A 341 11.65 11.27 14.66
C GLN A 341 12.01 10.92 16.08
N GLY A 342 13.26 10.52 16.31
CA GLY A 342 13.79 10.28 17.64
C GLY A 342 13.33 11.38 18.59
N ALA A 343 12.45 11.01 19.52
CA ALA A 343 12.20 11.80 20.70
C ALA A 343 13.32 11.45 21.68
N GLY A 344 14.35 12.30 21.73
CA GLY A 344 15.20 12.56 22.89
C GLY A 344 16.16 11.46 23.33
#